data_AF-A0A6B0X7N4-F1
#
_entry.id   AF-A0A6B0X7N4-F1
#
_cell.length_a   1.000
_cell.length_b   1.000
_cell.length_c   1.000
_cell.angle_alpha   90.00
_cell.angle_beta   90.00
_cell.angle_gamma   90.00
#
_symmetry.space_group_name_H-M   'P 1'
#
loop_
_entity.id
_entity.type
_entity.pdbx_description
1 polymer ?
#
loop_
_entity_poly.entity_id
_entity_poly.type
_entity_poly.pdbx_seq_one_letter_code
_entity_poly.pdbx_strand_id
1 'polypeptide(L)'
;MPLNERKIIEIISEECAGIDERYNGYREDIGDVITDILMYEHGHRVSKTNIQKDINKRFDDAAQILVKKRGSHTGSEESDS
;
A
#
# COMPACT_ATOMS: atom_id res chain seq x y z
N MET A 1 6.07 -10.27 -2.97
CA MET A 1 5.96 -11.06 -4.22
C MET A 1 4.69 -10.64 -4.92
N PRO A 2 4.68 -10.44 -6.25
CA PRO A 2 3.44 -10.16 -6.94
C PRO A 2 2.61 -11.45 -6.90
N LEU A 3 1.54 -11.44 -6.11
CA LEU A 3 0.56 -12.51 -6.13
C LEU A 3 -0.10 -12.47 -7.51
N ASN A 4 -0.10 -13.61 -8.21
CA ASN A 4 -0.71 -13.70 -9.52
C ASN A 4 -2.23 -13.72 -9.33
N GLU A 5 -2.86 -12.53 -9.36
CA GLU A 5 -4.27 -12.30 -9.01
C GLU A 5 -5.23 -13.25 -9.75
N ARG A 6 -4.92 -13.58 -11.01
CA ARG A 6 -5.65 -14.58 -11.78
C ARG A 6 -5.71 -15.93 -11.08
N LYS A 7 -4.59 -16.40 -10.55
CA LYS A 7 -4.50 -17.71 -9.88
C LYS A 7 -5.23 -17.73 -8.54
N ILE A 8 -5.33 -16.58 -7.88
CA ILE A 8 -6.11 -16.44 -6.65
C ILE A 8 -7.61 -16.52 -6.95
N ILE A 9 -8.07 -15.80 -7.98
CA ILE A 9 -9.47 -15.84 -8.43
C ILE A 9 -9.84 -17.27 -8.83
N GLU A 10 -8.96 -17.95 -9.56
CA GLU A 10 -9.16 -19.34 -10.01
C GLU A 10 -9.37 -20.31 -8.82
N ILE A 11 -8.51 -20.22 -7.79
CA ILE A 11 -8.62 -21.02 -6.57
C ILE A 11 -9.92 -20.71 -5.82
N ILE A 12 -10.30 -19.44 -5.71
CA ILE A 12 -11.54 -19.04 -5.01
C ILE A 12 -12.76 -19.58 -5.74
N SER A 13 -12.79 -19.49 -7.07
CA SER A 13 -13.88 -20.06 -7.85
C SER A 13 -13.98 -21.59 -7.70
N GLU A 14 -12.85 -22.30 -7.67
CA GLU A 14 -12.82 -23.75 -7.40
C GLU A 14 -13.34 -24.10 -6.00
N GLU A 15 -12.90 -23.38 -4.97
CA GLU A 15 -13.37 -23.58 -3.59
C GLU A 15 -14.86 -23.26 -3.44
N CYS A 16 -15.35 -22.20 -4.08
CA CYS A 16 -16.77 -21.84 -4.09
C CYS A 16 -17.66 -22.89 -4.78
N ALA A 17 -17.13 -23.61 -5.78
CA ALA A 17 -17.85 -24.71 -6.42
C ALA A 17 -18.11 -25.89 -5.47
N GLY A 18 -17.27 -26.06 -4.44
CA GLY A 18 -17.42 -27.07 -3.39
C GLY A 18 -18.43 -26.72 -2.30
N ILE A 19 -18.97 -25.50 -2.29
CA ILE A 19 -19.90 -25.04 -1.23
C ILE A 19 -21.32 -25.54 -1.53
N ASP A 20 -22.00 -26.09 -0.53
CA ASP A 20 -23.41 -26.48 -0.69
C ASP A 20 -24.30 -25.27 -0.99
N GLU A 21 -25.12 -25.40 -2.03
CA GLU A 21 -25.99 -24.33 -2.51
C GLU A 21 -27.21 -24.17 -1.59
N ARG A 22 -27.27 -23.06 -0.86
CA ARG A 22 -28.36 -22.79 0.11
C ARG A 22 -29.54 -22.05 -0.51
N TYR A 23 -29.28 -21.32 -1.59
CA TYR A 23 -30.26 -20.65 -2.44
C TYR A 23 -29.65 -20.41 -3.83
N ASN A 24 -30.47 -20.13 -4.83
CA ASN A 24 -30.01 -19.86 -6.20
C ASN A 24 -29.10 -18.62 -6.24
N GLY A 25 -27.83 -18.80 -6.61
CA GLY A 25 -26.84 -17.73 -6.67
C GLY A 25 -25.96 -17.61 -5.42
N TYR A 26 -26.16 -18.47 -4.40
CA TYR A 26 -25.39 -18.42 -3.15
C TYR A 26 -23.87 -18.51 -3.37
N ARG A 27 -23.44 -19.33 -4.32
CA ARG A 27 -22.01 -19.53 -4.64
C ARG A 27 -21.40 -18.31 -5.33
N GLU A 28 -22.16 -17.66 -6.21
CA GLU A 28 -21.78 -16.40 -6.85
C GLU A 28 -21.64 -15.28 -5.82
N ASP A 29 -22.64 -15.13 -4.94
CA ASP A 29 -22.61 -14.13 -3.87
C ASP A 29 -21.37 -14.30 -2.95
N ILE A 30 -21.01 -15.55 -2.62
CA ILE A 30 -19.81 -15.83 -1.83
C ILE A 30 -18.54 -15.47 -2.62
N GLY A 31 -18.47 -15.83 -3.91
CA GLY A 31 -17.35 -15.48 -4.77
C GLY A 31 -17.12 -13.98 -4.91
N ASP A 32 -18.22 -13.23 -5.06
CA ASP A 32 -18.19 -11.76 -5.16
C ASP A 32 -17.69 -11.13 -3.85
N VAL A 33 -18.21 -11.58 -2.70
CA VAL A 33 -17.76 -11.09 -1.39
C VAL A 33 -16.27 -11.35 -1.16
N ILE A 34 -15.78 -12.54 -1.50
CA ILE A 34 -14.35 -12.87 -1.34
C ILE A 34 -13.50 -12.03 -2.29
N THR A 35 -13.97 -11.79 -3.51
CA THR A 35 -13.28 -10.94 -4.50
C THR A 35 -13.19 -9.50 -3.99
N ASP A 36 -14.28 -8.95 -3.44
CA ASP A 36 -14.30 -7.63 -2.82
C ASP A 36 -13.29 -7.53 -1.68
N ILE A 37 -13.26 -8.51 -0.77
CA ILE A 37 -12.29 -8.56 0.34
C ILE A 37 -10.86 -8.49 -0.19
N LEU A 38 -10.53 -9.26 -1.22
CA LEU A 38 -9.20 -9.24 -1.82
C LEU A 38 -8.85 -7.90 -2.47
N MET A 39 -9.81 -7.26 -3.16
CA MET A 39 -9.61 -5.94 -3.72
C MET A 39 -9.36 -4.90 -2.63
N TYR A 40 -10.11 -4.95 -1.52
CA TYR A 40 -9.89 -4.08 -0.37
C TYR A 40 -8.52 -4.32 0.29
N GLU A 41 -8.10 -5.57 0.46
CA GLU A 41 -6.78 -5.91 1.00
C GLU A 41 -5.64 -5.44 0.09
N HIS A 42 -5.80 -5.61 -1.23
CA HIS A 42 -4.86 -5.07 -2.22
C HIS A 42 -4.79 -3.55 -2.12
N GLY A 43 -5.95 -2.87 -2.12
CA GLY A 43 -6.06 -1.43 -1.96
C GLY A 43 -5.41 -0.92 -0.67
N HIS A 44 -5.60 -1.61 0.45
CA HIS A 44 -4.95 -1.28 1.73
C HIS A 44 -3.43 -1.50 1.69
N ARG A 45 -2.91 -2.55 1.05
CA ARG A 45 -1.46 -2.75 0.88
C ARG A 45 -0.82 -1.66 0.03
N VAL A 46 -1.48 -1.28 -1.07
CA VAL A 46 -1.03 -0.19 -1.95
C VAL A 46 -1.08 1.13 -1.21
N SER A 47 -2.18 1.42 -0.50
CA SER A 47 -2.33 2.63 0.32
C SER A 47 -1.27 2.74 1.42
N LYS A 48 -1.01 1.66 2.16
CA LYS A 48 0.05 1.61 3.18
C LYS A 48 1.44 1.88 2.58
N THR A 49 1.71 1.33 1.39
CA THR A 49 2.97 1.59 0.67
C THR A 49 3.08 3.06 0.22
N ASN A 50 1.96 3.66 -0.21
CA ASN A 50 1.92 5.07 -0.58
C ASN A 50 2.12 6.00 0.62
N ILE A 51 1.53 5.67 1.78
CA ILE A 51 1.74 6.42 3.03
C ILE A 51 3.21 6.36 3.46
N GLN A 52 3.85 5.18 3.42
CA GLN A 52 5.27 5.06 3.75
C GLN A 52 6.15 5.88 2.82
N LYS A 53 5.85 5.91 1.51
CA LYS A 53 6.55 6.75 0.53
C LYS A 53 6.34 8.24 0.82
N ASP A 54 5.13 8.67 1.16
CA ASP A 54 4.85 10.07 1.48
C ASP A 54 5.58 10.51 2.76
N ILE A 55 5.59 9.65 3.80
CA ILE A 55 6.33 9.89 5.03
C ILE A 55 7.84 10.02 4.75
N ASN A 56 8.43 9.07 4.02
CA ASN A 56 9.84 9.10 3.68
C ASN A 56 10.20 10.38 2.89
N LYS A 57 9.36 10.76 1.92
CA LYS A 57 9.55 11.98 1.15
C LYS A 57 9.53 13.24 2.04
N ARG A 58 8.58 13.34 2.97
CA ARG A 58 8.52 14.47 3.92
C ARG A 58 9.75 14.53 4.84
N PHE A 59 10.27 13.38 5.27
CA PHE A 59 11.50 13.31 6.04
C PHE A 59 12.72 13.74 5.22
N ASP A 60 12.83 13.30 3.97
CA ASP A 60 13.91 13.71 3.05
C ASP A 60 13.86 15.21 2.77
N ASP A 61 12.67 15.76 2.51
CA ASP A 61 12.47 17.20 2.28
C ASP A 61 12.87 18.01 3.53
N ALA A 62 12.48 17.57 4.72
CA ALA A 62 12.88 18.21 5.99
C ALA A 62 14.39 18.11 6.24
N ALA A 63 15.01 16.97 5.96
CA ALA A 63 16.46 16.79 6.08
C ALA A 63 17.21 17.71 5.12
N GLN A 64 16.74 17.87 3.88
CA GLN A 64 17.33 18.81 2.93
C GLN A 64 17.21 20.26 3.38
N ILE A 65 16.07 20.64 3.98
CA ILE A 65 15.90 21.98 4.57
C ILE A 65 16.89 22.20 5.72
N LEU A 66 17.06 21.21 6.60
CA LEU A 66 18.01 21.28 7.72
C LEU A 66 19.47 21.34 7.25
N VAL A 67 19.84 20.56 6.23
CA VAL A 67 21.18 20.61 5.61
C VAL A 67 21.44 21.97 4.97
N LYS A 68 20.49 22.50 4.20
CA LYS A 68 20.57 23.86 3.62
C LYS A 68 20.72 24.92 4.72
N LYS A 69 19.92 24.83 5.78
CA LYS A 69 19.97 25.77 6.92
C LYS A 69 21.30 25.67 7.69
N ARG A 70 21.88 24.47 7.85
CA ARG A 70 23.18 24.27 8.50
C ARG A 70 24.34 24.79 7.64
N GLY A 71 24.31 24.55 6.33
CA GLY A 71 25.29 25.10 5.39
C GLY A 71 25.23 26.64 5.28
N SER A 72 24.07 27.24 5.58
CA SER A 72 23.90 28.69 5.66
C SER A 72 24.48 29.30 6.94
N HIS A 73 24.63 28.51 8.01
CA HIS A 73 25.05 29.01 9.32
C HIS A 73 26.55 28.84 9.58
N THR A 74 27.23 27.93 8.88
CA THR A 74 28.69 27.72 8.98
C THR A 74 29.53 28.68 8.12
N GLY A 75 28.92 29.69 7.48
CA GLY A 75 29.62 30.71 6.70
C GLY A 75 29.66 32.09 7.34
N SER A 76 29.31 32.22 8.62
CA SER A 76 29.11 33.52 9.29
C SER A 76 30.00 33.75 10.53
N GLU A 77 30.99 32.90 10.77
CA GLU A 77 31.90 33.02 11.92
C GLU A 77 33.36 32.85 11.48
N GLU A 78 33.83 33.69 10.56
CA GLU A 78 35.26 33.90 10.35
C GLU A 78 35.46 35.23 9.62
N SER A 79 35.55 36.33 10.37
CA SER A 79 36.28 37.58 10.07
C SER A 79 35.75 38.70 10.95
N ASP A 80 36.29 38.83 12.17
CA ASP A 80 36.52 40.13 12.81
C ASP A 80 37.34 39.90 14.09
N SER A 81 38.66 39.93 13.95
CA SER A 81 39.66 40.29 14.97
C SER A 81 41.01 40.54 14.32
#